data_AF-A0AAW7NS74-F1
#
_entry.id   AF-A0AAW7NS74-F1
#
_cell.length_a   1.000
_cell.length_b   1.000
_cell.length_c   1.000
_cell.angle_alpha   90.00
_cell.angle_beta   90.00
_cell.angle_gamma   90.00
#
_symmetry.space_group_name_H-M   'P 1'
#
loop_
_entity.id
_entity.type
_entity.pdbx_description
1 polymer ?
#
loop_
_entity_poly.entity_id
_entity_poly.type
_entity_poly.pdbx_seq_one_letter_code
_entity_poly.pdbx_strand_id
1 'polypeptide(L)'
;MKKKKLIDVRHAYSTEVLEINNKLKQLENGRILEISRANMDGSLAHNIQSLREMLNDLFSKIEYGKDSIDDEIATLFETKDSK
;
A
#
# COMPACT_ATOMS: atom_id res chain seq x y z
N MET A 1 -3.84 17.79 25.62
CA MET A 1 -3.55 16.34 25.71
C MET A 1 -3.11 15.84 24.34
N LYS A 2 -2.04 15.04 24.25
CA LYS A 2 -1.64 14.39 22.98
C LYS A 2 -2.65 13.28 22.66
N LYS A 3 -3.21 13.27 21.44
CA LYS A 3 -4.07 12.17 20.98
C LYS A 3 -3.22 10.89 20.93
N LYS A 4 -3.66 9.83 21.60
CA LYS A 4 -3.06 8.50 21.49
C LYS A 4 -3.63 7.84 20.23
N LYS A 5 -2.77 7.34 19.34
CA LYS A 5 -3.21 6.55 18.19
C LYS A 5 -3.77 5.22 18.70
N LEU A 6 -4.92 4.79 18.16
CA LEU A 6 -5.40 3.41 18.38
C LEU A 6 -4.55 2.41 17.58
N ILE A 7 -4.19 2.77 16.36
CA ILE A 7 -3.33 2.00 15.46
C ILE A 7 -2.39 2.96 14.73
N ASP A 8 -1.14 2.56 14.51
CA ASP A 8 -0.24 3.27 13.61
C ASP A 8 -0.31 2.67 12.21
N VAL A 9 -1.27 3.13 11.39
CA VAL A 9 -1.54 2.60 10.05
C VAL A 9 -0.30 2.58 9.16
N ARG A 10 0.57 3.60 9.27
CA ARG A 10 1.80 3.69 8.47
C ARG A 10 2.80 2.59 8.82
N HIS A 11 2.72 2.06 10.03
CA HIS A 11 3.58 0.97 10.49
C HIS A 11 2.91 -0.37 10.22
N ALA A 12 1.66 -0.55 10.65
CA ALA A 12 0.92 -1.82 10.54
C ALA A 12 0.62 -2.25 9.09
N TYR A 13 0.52 -1.30 8.16
CA TYR A 13 0.26 -1.55 6.74
C TYR A 13 1.34 -0.87 5.90
N SER A 14 2.59 -1.02 6.32
CA SER A 14 3.72 -0.29 5.75
C SER A 14 3.92 -0.58 4.26
N THR A 15 3.65 -1.81 3.82
CA THR A 15 3.72 -2.22 2.41
C THR A 15 2.69 -1.49 1.56
N GLU A 16 1.41 -1.56 1.91
CA GLU A 16 0.32 -0.92 1.17
C GLU A 16 0.53 0.59 1.10
N VAL A 17 0.92 1.20 2.24
CA VAL A 17 1.22 2.62 2.32
C VAL A 17 2.41 2.99 1.42
N LEU A 18 3.46 2.17 1.37
CA LEU A 18 4.61 2.38 0.50
C LEU A 18 4.22 2.32 -0.98
N GLU A 19 3.43 1.31 -1.37
CA GLU A 19 2.97 1.15 -2.75
C GLU A 19 2.10 2.32 -3.20
N ILE A 20 1.15 2.76 -2.37
CA ILE A 20 0.31 3.94 -2.62
C ILE A 20 1.17 5.19 -2.79
N ASN A 21 2.13 5.41 -1.89
CA ASN A 21 3.05 6.55 -1.99
C ASN A 21 3.90 6.51 -3.26
N ASN A 22 4.38 5.33 -3.66
CA ASN A 22 5.13 5.16 -4.89
C ASN A 22 4.28 5.51 -6.11
N LYS A 23 3.03 5.06 -6.16
CA LYS A 23 2.09 5.40 -7.25
C LYS A 23 1.80 6.90 -7.29
N LEU A 24 1.56 7.54 -6.15
CA LEU A 24 1.37 8.99 -6.06
C LEU A 24 2.61 9.75 -6.57
N LYS A 25 3.80 9.36 -6.14
CA LYS A 25 5.06 9.98 -6.59
C LYS A 25 5.29 9.81 -8.09
N GLN A 26 4.87 8.68 -8.68
CA GLN A 26 4.91 8.50 -10.14
C GLN A 26 4.01 9.53 -10.84
N LEU A 27 2.78 9.70 -10.35
CA LEU A 27 1.82 10.68 -10.89
C LEU A 27 2.30 12.12 -10.74
N GLU A 28 2.84 12.49 -9.57
CA GLU A 28 3.42 13.83 -9.30
C GLU A 28 4.59 14.15 -10.25
N ASN A 29 5.37 13.14 -10.63
CA ASN A 29 6.48 13.28 -11.58
C ASN A 29 6.04 13.23 -13.06
N GLY A 30 4.73 13.20 -13.34
CA GLY A 30 4.20 13.13 -14.70
C GLY A 30 4.45 11.80 -15.40
N ARG A 31 4.68 10.70 -14.65
CA ARG A 31 4.76 9.35 -15.22
C ARG A 31 3.38 8.83 -15.56
N ILE A 32 2.84 9.34 -16.65
CA ILE A 32 1.61 8.92 -17.31
C ILE A 32 1.85 8.89 -18.82
N LEU A 33 1.19 7.99 -19.54
CA LEU A 33 1.30 7.82 -20.99
C LEU A 33 1.15 9.13 -21.75
N GLU A 34 0.21 9.97 -21.31
CA GLU A 34 -0.12 11.24 -21.95
C GLU A 34 1.07 12.22 -21.95
N ILE A 35 1.96 12.13 -20.95
CA ILE A 35 3.14 13.00 -20.79
C ILE A 35 4.42 12.26 -21.21
N SER A 36 4.66 11.06 -20.66
CA SER A 36 5.91 10.32 -20.88
C SER A 36 5.98 9.63 -22.24
N ARG A 37 4.83 9.45 -22.92
CA ARG A 37 4.68 8.65 -24.15
C ARG A 37 5.09 7.18 -24.01
N ALA A 38 5.33 6.72 -22.78
CA ALA A 38 5.68 5.34 -22.49
C ALA A 38 4.42 4.56 -22.13
N ASN A 39 4.06 3.56 -22.94
CA ASN A 39 2.90 2.69 -22.70
C ASN A 39 2.94 2.01 -21.32
N MET A 40 4.14 1.74 -20.80
CA MET A 40 4.34 1.12 -19.49
C MET A 40 3.90 2.00 -18.31
N ASP A 41 3.78 3.31 -18.49
CA ASP A 41 3.33 4.22 -17.44
C ASP A 41 1.81 4.22 -17.28
N GLY A 42 1.06 3.68 -18.25
CA GLY A 42 -0.40 3.65 -18.26
C GLY A 42 -1.03 5.04 -18.44
N SER A 43 -2.30 5.09 -18.84
CA SER A 43 -3.05 6.36 -18.93
C SER A 43 -3.29 6.95 -17.54
N LEU A 44 -3.55 8.26 -17.48
CA LEU A 44 -3.96 8.92 -16.23
C LEU A 44 -5.19 8.23 -15.63
N ALA A 45 -6.20 7.96 -16.46
CA ALA A 45 -7.43 7.31 -16.03
C ALA A 45 -7.16 5.92 -15.41
N HIS A 46 -6.31 5.12 -16.05
CA HIS A 46 -5.92 3.81 -15.53
C HIS A 46 -5.17 3.91 -14.20
N ASN A 47 -4.19 4.81 -14.09
CA ASN A 47 -3.45 4.99 -12.84
C ASN A 47 -4.35 5.46 -11.68
N ILE A 48 -5.32 6.33 -11.94
CA ILE A 48 -6.30 6.76 -10.93
C ILE A 48 -7.20 5.60 -10.51
N GLN A 49 -7.60 4.73 -11.45
CA GLN A 49 -8.34 3.52 -11.12
C GLN A 49 -7.51 2.58 -10.21
N SER A 50 -6.26 2.28 -10.58
CA SER A 50 -5.38 1.45 -9.76
C SER A 50 -5.16 2.04 -8.37
N LEU A 51 -4.94 3.36 -8.26
CA LEU A 51 -4.80 4.03 -6.97
C LEU A 51 -6.05 3.86 -6.09
N ARG A 52 -7.25 3.92 -6.68
CA ARG A 52 -8.51 3.67 -5.96
C ARG A 52 -8.60 2.24 -5.46
N GLU A 53 -8.19 1.27 -6.27
CA GLU A 53 -8.17 -0.15 -5.89
C GLU A 53 -7.19 -0.39 -4.72
N MET A 54 -5.99 0.19 -4.76
CA MET A 54 -5.00 0.10 -3.68
C MET A 54 -5.51 0.71 -2.37
N LEU A 55 -6.19 1.86 -2.44
CA LEU A 55 -6.82 2.48 -1.27
C LEU A 55 -7.93 1.61 -0.68
N ASN A 56 -8.79 1.04 -1.53
CA ASN A 56 -9.86 0.16 -1.08
C ASN A 56 -9.34 -1.14 -0.44
N ASP A 57 -8.24 -1.68 -0.95
CA ASP A 57 -7.56 -2.84 -0.36
C ASP A 57 -7.03 -2.50 1.04
N LEU A 58 -6.31 -1.39 1.18
CA LEU A 58 -5.83 -0.91 2.48
C LEU A 58 -6.99 -0.69 3.46
N PHE A 59 -8.08 -0.05 3.03
CA PHE A 59 -9.26 0.14 3.88
C PHE A 59 -9.86 -1.19 4.31
N SER A 60 -10.03 -2.15 3.39
CA SER A 60 -10.52 -3.49 3.74
C SER A 60 -9.60 -4.21 4.73
N LYS A 61 -8.28 -4.10 4.58
CA LYS A 61 -7.32 -4.71 5.52
C LYS A 61 -7.41 -4.08 6.92
N ILE A 62 -7.58 -2.76 7.00
CA ILE A 62 -7.80 -2.04 8.26
C ILE A 62 -9.14 -2.43 8.90
N GLU A 63 -10.21 -2.51 8.11
CA GLU A 63 -11.56 -2.77 8.61
C GLU A 63 -11.77 -4.23 9.05
N TYR A 64 -11.20 -5.19 8.30
CA TYR A 64 -11.47 -6.62 8.48
C TYR A 64 -10.28 -7.40 9.04
N GLY A 65 -9.15 -6.75 9.33
CA GLY A 65 -7.97 -7.40 9.91
C GLY A 65 -7.41 -8.53 9.03
N LYS A 66 -7.53 -8.41 7.69
CA LYS A 66 -6.91 -9.37 6.77
C LYS A 66 -5.42 -9.10 6.73
N ASP A 67 -4.66 -10.11 7.14
CA ASP A 67 -3.23 -10.08 7.46
C ASP A 67 -2.41 -9.13 6.59
N SER A 68 -1.66 -8.27 7.27
CA SER A 68 -0.51 -7.62 6.68
C SER A 68 0.58 -8.69 6.44
N ILE A 69 1.47 -8.46 5.48
CA ILE A 69 2.62 -9.36 5.25
C ILE A 69 3.44 -9.56 6.54
N ASP A 70 3.43 -8.60 7.47
CA ASP A 70 4.14 -8.71 8.75
C ASP A 70 3.53 -9.80 9.66
N ASP A 71 2.23 -10.11 9.55
CA ASP A 71 1.58 -11.17 10.33
C ASP A 71 1.92 -12.57 9.79
N GLU A 72 1.99 -12.74 8.47
CA GLU A 72 2.50 -13.98 7.83
C GLU A 72 3.98 -14.20 8.13
N ILE A 73 4.79 -13.12 8.09
CA ILE A 73 6.22 -13.22 8.37
C ILE A 73 6.48 -13.51 9.86
N ALA A 74 5.75 -12.88 10.79
CA ALA A 74 5.86 -13.15 12.22
C ALA A 74 5.53 -14.62 12.56
N THR A 75 4.44 -15.15 11.99
CA THR A 75 4.06 -16.56 12.19
C THR A 75 5.08 -17.54 11.57
N LEU A 76 5.69 -17.18 10.44
CA LEU A 76 6.79 -17.95 9.83
C LEU A 76 8.07 -17.96 10.69
N PHE A 77 8.37 -16.89 11.42
CA PHE A 77 9.52 -16.83 12.33
C PHE A 77 9.26 -17.60 13.65
N GLU A 78 8.08 -17.48 14.25
CA GLU A 78 7.71 -18.21 15.47
C GLU A 78 7.76 -19.74 15.29
N THR A 79 7.38 -20.24 14.11
CA THR A 79 7.40 -21.68 13.80
C THR A 79 8.82 -22.22 13.54
N LYS A 80 9.80 -21.36 13.28
CA LYS A 80 11.18 -21.75 12.95
C LYS A 80 12.07 -21.87 14.18
N ASP A 81 11.77 -21.12 15.24
CA ASP A 81 12.48 -21.17 16.53
C ASP A 81 11.94 -22.28 17.47
N SER A 82 10.87 -22.98 17.07
CA SER A 82 10.26 -24.09 17.82
C SER A 82 10.76 -25.49 17.38
N LYS A 83 11.91 -25.60 16.71
CA LYS A 83 12.54 -26.87 16.31
C LYS A 83 13.98 -27.02 16.78
#